data_AF-A0A383S8V3-F1
#
_entry.id   AF-A0A383S8V3-F1
#
_cell.length_a   1.000
_cell.length_b   1.000
_cell.length_c   1.000
_cell.angle_alpha   90.00
_cell.angle_beta   90.00
_cell.angle_gamma   90.00
#
_symmetry.space_group_name_H-M   'P 1'
#
loop_
_entity.id
_entity.type
_entity.pdbx_description
1 polymer ?
#
loop_
_entity_poly.entity_id
_entity_poly.type
_entity_poly.pdbx_seq_one_letter_code
_entity_poly.pdbx_strand_id
1 'polypeptide(L)'
;MADKVTAGHDQLGDFAPKFAELNDDVLFGQVWSREDKLSARDRSIVTVTALMAGGIFDSSLQFHIGNARRHGVTAEEMAEILTHAAFYAGWPKAWAAFRMAKDVYAG
;
A
#
# COMPACT_ATOMS: atom_id res chain seq x y z
N MET A 1 10.86 11.51 10.14
CA MET A 1 11.40 10.15 9.92
C MET A 1 10.19 9.27 9.71
N ALA A 2 10.15 8.48 8.63
CA ALA A 2 9.12 7.48 8.48
C ALA A 2 9.14 6.54 9.70
N ASP A 3 7.97 6.19 10.24
CA ASP A 3 7.88 5.25 11.35
C ASP A 3 8.61 3.95 11.00
N LYS A 4 9.42 3.45 11.94
CA LYS A 4 10.19 2.23 11.71
C LYS A 4 9.22 1.04 11.60
N VAL A 5 9.16 0.42 10.43
CA VAL A 5 8.38 -0.80 10.20
C VAL A 5 9.21 -1.99 10.66
N THR A 6 8.73 -2.73 11.67
CA THR A 6 9.41 -3.88 12.29
C THR A 6 8.63 -5.18 12.18
N ALA A 7 7.48 -5.17 11.49
CA ALA A 7 6.60 -6.34 11.44
C ALA A 7 7.26 -7.58 10.81
N GLY A 8 8.23 -7.41 9.91
CA GLY A 8 8.99 -8.51 9.35
C GLY A 8 9.82 -9.22 10.42
N HIS A 9 10.66 -8.48 11.14
CA HIS A 9 11.48 -9.01 12.24
C HIS A 9 10.60 -9.56 13.37
N ASP A 10 9.55 -8.85 13.76
CA ASP A 10 8.70 -9.23 14.90
C ASP A 10 7.89 -10.51 14.63
N GLN A 11 7.41 -10.72 13.39
CA GLN A 11 6.53 -11.86 13.07
C GLN A 11 7.24 -13.02 12.38
N LEU A 12 8.31 -12.74 11.62
CA LEU A 12 8.98 -13.71 10.76
C LEU A 12 10.47 -13.87 11.06
N GLY A 13 11.02 -13.17 12.07
CA GLY A 13 12.45 -13.18 12.38
C GLY A 13 13.02 -14.59 12.60
N ASP A 14 12.31 -15.46 13.33
CA ASP A 14 12.77 -16.83 13.59
C ASP A 14 12.49 -17.78 12.42
N PHE A 15 11.34 -17.61 11.74
CA PHE A 15 10.88 -18.55 10.71
C PHE A 15 11.51 -18.27 9.33
N ALA A 16 11.60 -17.00 8.95
CA ALA A 16 12.11 -16.54 7.66
C ALA A 16 13.00 -15.29 7.84
N PRO A 17 14.13 -15.41 8.56
CA PRO A 17 14.97 -14.27 8.98
C PRO A 17 15.41 -13.38 7.82
N LYS A 18 15.75 -13.97 6.66
CA LYS A 18 16.16 -13.18 5.50
C LYS A 18 15.00 -12.39 4.89
N PHE A 19 13.79 -12.95 4.89
CA PHE A 19 12.62 -12.23 4.41
C PHE A 19 12.27 -11.07 5.35
N ALA A 20 12.32 -11.31 6.66
CA ALA A 20 12.14 -10.28 7.69
C ALA A 20 13.12 -9.10 7.49
N GLU A 21 14.41 -9.38 7.34
CA GLU A 21 15.46 -8.40 7.05
C GLU A 21 15.16 -7.60 5.77
N LEU A 22 14.83 -8.28 4.66
CA LEU A 22 14.54 -7.61 3.40
C LEU A 22 13.28 -6.73 3.48
N ASN A 23 12.27 -7.15 4.24
CA ASN A 23 11.05 -6.38 4.43
C ASN A 23 11.33 -5.09 5.22
N ASP A 24 11.96 -5.21 6.39
CA ASP A 24 12.08 -4.08 7.30
C ASP A 24 13.24 -3.16 6.91
N ASP A 25 14.41 -3.73 6.59
CA ASP A 25 15.63 -2.97 6.41
C ASP A 25 15.81 -2.48 4.97
N VAL A 26 15.35 -3.26 3.98
CA VAL A 26 15.49 -2.90 2.56
C VAL A 26 14.21 -2.24 2.04
N LEU A 27 13.06 -2.92 2.08
CA LEU A 27 11.83 -2.36 1.54
C LEU A 27 11.44 -1.08 2.27
N PHE A 28 11.23 -1.13 3.59
CA PHE A 28 10.85 0.06 4.35
C PHE A 28 12.05 0.96 4.70
N GLY A 29 13.15 0.38 5.16
CA GLY A 29 14.34 1.12 5.57
C GLY A 29 15.06 1.86 4.43
N GLN A 30 14.98 1.38 3.19
CA GLN A 30 15.66 2.00 2.04
C GLN A 30 14.73 2.43 0.91
N VAL A 31 13.84 1.57 0.42
CA VAL A 31 13.05 1.90 -0.79
C VAL A 31 11.96 2.94 -0.47
N TRP A 32 11.20 2.72 0.60
CA TRP A 32 10.16 3.67 1.04
C TRP A 32 10.74 4.95 1.65
N SER A 33 11.91 4.89 2.28
CA SER A 33 12.55 6.05 2.92
C SER A 33 13.14 7.07 1.94
N ARG A 34 13.22 6.76 0.64
CA ARG A 34 13.66 7.67 -0.45
C ARG A 34 12.58 8.69 -0.82
N GLU A 35 12.07 9.41 0.18
CA GLU A 35 11.02 10.42 0.03
C GLU A 35 11.50 11.69 -0.67
N ASP A 36 12.81 11.94 -0.69
CA ASP A 36 13.44 13.02 -1.46
C ASP A 36 13.35 12.78 -2.99
N LYS A 37 13.04 11.56 -3.43
CA LYS A 37 12.88 11.18 -4.84
C LYS A 37 11.43 10.99 -5.27
N LEU A 38 10.62 10.38 -4.41
CA LEU A 38 9.19 10.17 -4.63
C LEU A 38 8.52 10.12 -3.26
N SER A 39 7.53 10.97 -3.04
CA SER A 39 6.89 11.14 -1.75
C SER A 39 6.24 9.84 -1.25
N ALA A 40 6.11 9.68 0.07
CA ALA A 40 5.36 8.55 0.64
C ALA A 40 3.90 8.50 0.13
N ARG A 41 3.30 9.66 -0.15
CA ARG A 41 1.99 9.80 -0.77
C ARG A 41 1.96 9.12 -2.14
N ASP A 42 2.85 9.50 -3.04
CA ASP A 42 2.85 9.00 -4.41
C ASP A 42 3.27 7.52 -4.46
N ARG A 43 4.21 7.10 -3.60
CA ARG A 43 4.54 5.67 -3.41
C ARG A 43 3.33 4.86 -3.01
N SER A 44 2.51 5.38 -2.09
CA SER A 44 1.28 4.70 -1.66
C SER A 44 0.29 4.54 -2.80
N ILE A 45 0.13 5.57 -3.64
CA ILE A 45 -0.71 5.51 -4.84
C ILE A 45 -0.22 4.42 -5.80
N VAL A 46 1.08 4.39 -6.09
CA VAL A 46 1.69 3.39 -6.97
C VAL A 46 1.53 1.98 -6.40
N THR A 47 1.73 1.79 -5.09
CA THR A 47 1.57 0.48 -4.46
C THR A 47 0.10 0.00 -4.48
N VAL A 48 -0.87 0.86 -4.13
CA VAL A 48 -2.29 0.52 -4.16
C VAL A 48 -2.73 0.12 -5.58
N THR A 49 -2.35 0.90 -6.58
CA THR A 49 -2.69 0.62 -7.98
C THR A 49 -2.02 -0.66 -8.49
N ALA A 50 -0.76 -0.91 -8.12
CA ALA A 50 -0.06 -2.15 -8.46
C ALA A 50 -0.70 -3.39 -7.83
N LEU A 51 -1.08 -3.32 -6.54
CA LEU A 51 -1.76 -4.43 -5.85
C LEU A 51 -3.14 -4.72 -6.47
N MET A 52 -3.94 -3.67 -6.72
CA MET A 52 -5.21 -3.81 -7.44
C MET A 52 -5.00 -4.43 -8.82
N ALA A 53 -4.03 -3.95 -9.60
CA ALA A 53 -3.75 -4.46 -10.94
C ALA A 53 -3.29 -5.92 -10.93
N GLY A 54 -2.48 -6.31 -9.94
CA GLY A 54 -2.05 -7.68 -9.70
C GLY A 54 -3.16 -8.62 -9.21
N GLY A 55 -4.32 -8.09 -8.82
CA GLY A 55 -5.44 -8.88 -8.31
C GLY A 55 -5.30 -9.27 -6.84
N ILE A 56 -4.49 -8.54 -6.07
CA ILE A 56 -4.25 -8.79 -4.65
C ILE A 56 -5.31 -8.02 -3.84
N PHE A 57 -6.28 -8.74 -3.30
CA PHE A 57 -7.42 -8.21 -2.55
C PHE A 57 -7.50 -8.85 -1.16
N ASP A 58 -6.41 -8.75 -0.40
CA ASP A 58 -6.32 -9.18 1.00
C ASP A 58 -5.92 -8.01 1.91
N SER A 59 -5.54 -8.33 3.15
CA SER A 59 -5.07 -7.37 4.15
C SER A 59 -3.93 -6.46 3.66
N SER A 60 -3.15 -6.88 2.67
CA SER A 60 -2.06 -6.09 2.09
C SER A 60 -2.60 -4.86 1.36
N LEU A 61 -3.64 -5.03 0.51
CA LEU A 61 -4.26 -3.90 -0.19
C LEU A 61 -4.94 -2.96 0.82
N GLN A 62 -5.66 -3.52 1.80
CA GLN A 62 -6.29 -2.73 2.86
C GLN A 62 -5.27 -1.90 3.64
N PHE A 63 -4.13 -2.51 4.03
CA PHE A 63 -3.03 -1.83 4.70
C PHE A 63 -2.47 -0.69 3.86
N HIS A 64 -2.23 -0.91 2.56
CA HIS A 64 -1.67 0.13 1.69
C HIS A 64 -2.66 1.25 1.36
N ILE A 65 -3.97 0.99 1.30
CA ILE A 65 -4.98 2.05 1.23
C ILE A 65 -4.97 2.88 2.53
N GLY A 66 -4.84 2.23 3.69
CA GLY A 66 -4.67 2.91 4.97
C GLY A 66 -3.41 3.78 5.04
N ASN A 67 -2.30 3.29 4.48
CA ASN A 67 -1.07 4.09 4.35
C ASN A 67 -1.26 5.27 3.41
N ALA A 68 -1.93 5.09 2.27
CA ALA A 68 -2.23 6.19 1.36
C ALA A 68 -3.02 7.30 2.07
N ARG A 69 -4.06 6.93 2.84
CA ARG A 69 -4.82 7.86 3.68
C ARG A 69 -3.92 8.59 4.67
N ARG A 70 -3.06 7.88 5.41
CA ARG A 70 -2.13 8.48 6.39
C ARG A 70 -1.13 9.45 5.75
N HIS A 71 -0.70 9.15 4.51
CA HIS A 71 0.18 10.01 3.73
C HIS A 71 -0.56 11.11 2.94
N GLY A 72 -1.84 11.34 3.24
CA GLY A 72 -2.58 12.49 2.72
C GLY A 72 -3.32 12.29 1.40
N VAL A 73 -3.48 11.04 0.93
CA VAL A 73 -4.41 10.76 -0.18
C VAL A 73 -5.84 10.83 0.34
N THR A 74 -6.65 11.75 -0.18
CA THR A 74 -8.03 11.94 0.25
C THR A 74 -8.93 10.79 -0.22
N ALA A 75 -10.13 10.66 0.36
CA ALA A 75 -11.11 9.69 -0.10
C ALA A 75 -11.53 9.93 -1.56
N GLU A 76 -11.66 11.20 -1.96
CA GLU A 76 -11.98 11.62 -3.32
C GLU A 76 -10.85 11.24 -4.29
N GLU A 77 -9.60 11.56 -3.94
CA GLU A 77 -8.43 11.19 -4.76
C GLU A 77 -8.31 9.68 -4.91
N MET A 78 -8.48 8.90 -3.83
CA MET A 78 -8.45 7.45 -3.92
C MET A 78 -9.57 6.92 -4.81
N ALA A 79 -10.77 7.50 -4.75
CA ALA A 79 -11.87 7.10 -5.59
C ALA A 79 -11.58 7.35 -7.08
N GLU A 80 -11.01 8.51 -7.42
CA GLU A 80 -10.59 8.84 -8.79
C GLU A 80 -9.45 7.95 -9.27
N ILE A 81 -8.45 7.67 -8.42
CA ILE A 81 -7.33 6.77 -8.74
C ILE A 81 -7.83 5.36 -9.09
N LEU A 82 -8.71 4.78 -8.25
CA LEU A 82 -9.25 3.44 -8.50
C LEU A 82 -10.19 3.41 -9.71
N THR A 83 -10.96 4.48 -9.94
CA THR A 83 -11.81 4.63 -11.14
C THR A 83 -10.95 4.67 -12.39
N HIS A 84 -9.89 5.47 -12.41
CA HIS A 84 -8.96 5.55 -13.52
C HIS A 84 -8.27 4.21 -13.77
N ALA A 85 -7.76 3.58 -12.71
CA ALA A 85 -7.13 2.26 -12.80
C ALA A 85 -8.09 1.18 -13.32
N ALA A 86 -9.39 1.29 -13.09
CA ALA A 86 -10.39 0.32 -13.58
C ALA A 86 -10.36 0.16 -15.10
N PHE A 87 -10.08 1.24 -15.85
CA PHE A 87 -9.98 1.20 -17.32
C PHE A 87 -8.76 0.40 -17.80
N TYR A 88 -7.70 0.35 -17.01
CA TYR A 88 -6.43 -0.29 -17.38
C TYR A 88 -6.25 -1.69 -16.73
N ALA A 89 -6.85 -1.91 -15.57
CA ALA A 89 -6.70 -3.13 -14.78
C ALA A 89 -7.96 -4.00 -14.73
N GLY A 90 -9.11 -3.48 -15.15
CA GLY A 90 -10.39 -4.19 -15.26
C GLY A 90 -11.39 -3.86 -14.15
N TRP A 91 -12.67 -3.80 -14.54
CA TRP A 91 -13.79 -3.42 -13.66
C TRP A 91 -13.96 -4.31 -12.40
N PRO A 92 -13.85 -5.65 -12.48
CA PRO A 92 -14.01 -6.51 -11.30
C PRO A 92 -12.95 -6.24 -10.23
N LYS A 93 -11.73 -5.88 -10.64
CA LYS A 93 -10.63 -5.54 -9.73
C LYS A 93 -10.91 -4.22 -9.00
N ALA A 94 -11.44 -3.23 -9.71
CA ALA A 94 -11.85 -1.96 -9.11
C ALA A 94 -12.96 -2.16 -8.08
N TRP A 95 -13.98 -2.97 -8.39
CA TRP A 95 -15.04 -3.32 -7.43
C TRP A 95 -14.50 -3.95 -6.14
N ALA A 96 -13.50 -4.81 -6.24
CA ALA A 96 -12.86 -5.40 -5.07
C ALA A 96 -12.08 -4.37 -4.25
N ALA A 97 -11.30 -3.50 -4.89
CA ALA A 97 -10.57 -2.43 -4.23
C ALA A 97 -11.51 -1.40 -3.56
N PHE A 98 -12.61 -1.01 -4.22
CA PHE A 98 -13.57 -0.05 -3.68
C PHE A 98 -14.23 -0.51 -2.39
N ARG A 99 -14.51 -1.81 -2.23
CA ARG A 99 -15.04 -2.34 -0.96
C ARG A 99 -14.09 -2.05 0.20
N MET A 100 -12.80 -2.33 0.00
CA MET A 100 -11.76 -2.06 1.00
C MET A 100 -11.54 -0.56 1.23
N ALA A 101 -11.55 0.24 0.16
CA ALA A 101 -11.38 1.69 0.27
C ALA A 101 -12.50 2.33 1.08
N LYS A 102 -13.76 1.93 0.87
CA LYS A 102 -14.89 2.41 1.67
C LYS A 102 -14.68 2.14 3.15
N ASP A 103 -14.25 0.94 3.53
CA ASP A 103 -14.03 0.59 4.93
C ASP A 103 -12.90 1.42 5.55
N VAL A 104 -11.81 1.65 4.82
CA VAL A 104 -10.66 2.43 5.30
C VAL A 104 -10.98 3.92 5.48
N TYR A 105 -11.79 4.50 4.60
CA TYR A 105 -12.12 5.93 4.62
C TYR A 105 -13.43 6.26 5.37
N ALA A 106 -14.16 5.26 5.86
CA ALA A 106 -15.37 5.47 6.68
C ALA A 106 -15.07 5.83 8.15
N GLY A 107 -13.88 5.48 8.65
CA GLY A 107 -13.33 5.98 9.92
C GLY A 107 -12.40 7.16 9.70
#